data_AF-A0A812G9S2-F1
#
_entry.id   AF-A0A812G9S2-F1
#
_cell.length_a   1.000
_cell.length_b   1.000
_cell.length_c   1.000
_cell.angle_alpha   90.00
_cell.angle_beta   90.00
_cell.angle_gamma   90.00
#
_symmetry.space_group_name_H-M   'P 1'
#
loop_
_entity.id
_entity.type
_entity.pdbx_description
1 polymer ?
#
loop_
_entity_poly.entity_id
_entity_poly.type
_entity_poly.pdbx_seq_one_letter_code
_entity_poly.pdbx_strand_id
1 'polypeptide(L)'
;MGSKCCSGEEASDQHDGRGERVHAASYREEVVKDENAQGLSISALTRKGPETKDGKEFTVRLKKTLEQTRLGIDVDLTDGLGVVVEQVNPGLIRDWNQAHPELTLQRGDRIMKVNGISNATEITEICKKEDELELTVSRK
;
A
#
# COMPACT_ATOMS: atom_id res chain seq x y z
N MET A 1 48.61 18.30 -25.25
CA MET A 1 49.22 18.19 -23.89
C MET A 1 49.65 19.60 -23.48
N GLY A 2 49.56 20.05 -22.24
CA GLY A 2 49.11 19.37 -21.02
C GLY A 2 49.67 20.09 -19.79
N SER A 3 49.19 21.32 -19.52
CA SER A 3 49.68 22.14 -18.41
C SER A 3 49.10 21.65 -17.07
N LYS A 4 49.96 21.56 -16.06
CA LYS A 4 49.73 20.95 -14.73
C LYS A 4 50.41 21.83 -13.68
N CYS A 5 50.01 21.71 -12.40
CA CYS A 5 50.53 22.41 -11.19
C CYS A 5 50.12 23.91 -11.07
N CYS A 6 50.12 24.60 -9.93
CA CYS A 6 50.07 24.32 -8.45
C CYS A 6 49.97 25.70 -7.73
N SER A 7 49.64 25.90 -6.44
CA SER A 7 49.12 25.08 -5.32
C SER A 7 48.60 26.03 -4.20
N GLY A 8 47.93 25.52 -3.16
CA GLY A 8 47.75 26.18 -1.85
C GLY A 8 46.29 26.56 -1.49
N GLU A 9 45.85 26.51 -0.24
CA GLU A 9 46.55 26.12 1.01
C GLU A 9 45.52 25.88 2.15
N GLU A 10 45.77 24.88 3.02
CA GLU A 10 45.30 24.70 4.44
C GLU A 10 43.81 24.92 4.87
N ALA A 11 43.24 24.30 5.91
CA ALA A 11 43.56 23.10 6.72
C ALA A 11 42.35 22.73 7.62
N SER A 12 42.36 21.51 8.19
CA SER A 12 41.49 21.03 9.30
C SER A 12 39.97 20.89 8.97
N ASP A 13 39.18 20.03 9.63
CA ASP A 13 39.35 19.28 10.89
C ASP A 13 38.67 17.89 10.81
N GLN A 14 38.75 17.08 11.88
CA GLN A 14 38.32 15.68 11.90
C GLN A 14 36.86 15.51 12.38
N HIS A 15 36.09 14.62 11.73
CA HIS A 15 35.04 13.90 12.45
C HIS A 15 34.80 12.47 11.95
N ASP A 16 34.49 11.60 12.92
CA ASP A 16 34.24 10.18 12.80
C ASP A 16 32.74 9.87 12.56
N GLY A 17 32.43 8.64 12.14
CA GLY A 17 31.24 7.95 12.65
C GLY A 17 29.87 8.19 11.99
N ARG A 18 29.33 7.11 11.42
CA ARG A 18 27.89 6.73 11.39
C ARG A 18 26.83 7.80 11.01
N GLY A 19 26.37 7.72 9.76
CA GLY A 19 25.11 7.03 9.43
C GLY A 19 23.73 7.71 9.63
N GLU A 20 22.82 7.28 8.75
CA GLU A 20 21.35 7.21 8.89
C GLU A 20 20.44 8.35 8.33
N ARG A 21 19.37 7.88 7.66
CA ARG A 21 18.08 8.51 7.28
C ARG A 21 18.06 9.74 6.36
N VAL A 22 17.82 9.44 5.08
CA VAL A 22 17.05 10.31 4.19
C VAL A 22 15.57 10.36 4.64
N HIS A 23 15.16 11.43 5.31
CA HIS A 23 13.73 11.75 5.47
C HIS A 23 13.23 12.47 4.22
N ALA A 24 12.39 11.78 3.44
CA ALA A 24 11.66 12.38 2.32
C ALA A 24 10.27 12.85 2.76
N ALA A 25 9.74 13.84 2.02
CA ALA A 25 8.35 14.33 2.07
C ALA A 25 7.85 14.97 3.38
N SER A 26 8.24 16.24 3.56
CA SER A 26 7.37 17.21 4.25
C SER A 26 6.12 17.49 3.41
N TYR A 27 4.96 16.97 3.80
CA TYR A 27 3.66 17.44 3.30
C TYR A 27 3.05 18.41 4.33
N ARG A 28 2.89 19.67 3.95
CA ARG A 28 2.51 20.77 4.86
C ARG A 28 1.30 21.52 4.30
N GLU A 29 0.24 21.54 5.12
CA GLU A 29 -0.92 22.45 5.04
C GLU A 29 -1.81 22.26 3.78
N GLU A 30 -3.09 22.63 3.74
CA GLU A 30 -3.81 23.69 4.46
C GLU A 30 -5.12 23.26 5.14
N VAL A 31 -5.57 24.12 6.05
CA VAL A 31 -6.86 24.08 6.75
C VAL A 31 -7.93 24.86 5.98
N VAL A 32 -9.16 24.35 5.92
CA VAL A 32 -10.36 25.16 5.64
C VAL A 32 -11.44 24.91 6.68
N LYS A 33 -11.97 26.01 7.23
CA LYS A 33 -13.14 26.07 8.12
C LYS A 33 -14.25 26.83 7.39
N ASP A 34 -15.44 26.24 7.31
CA ASP A 34 -16.79 26.83 7.45
C ASP A 34 -17.78 25.68 7.18
N GLU A 35 -18.72 25.33 8.06
CA GLU A 35 -19.94 26.03 8.52
C GLU A 35 -21.09 26.12 7.48
N ASN A 36 -22.14 25.35 7.75
CA ASN A 36 -23.56 25.53 7.39
C ASN A 36 -23.95 25.98 5.96
N ALA A 37 -24.37 25.01 5.13
CA ALA A 37 -25.47 25.22 4.17
C ALA A 37 -26.30 23.94 3.95
N GLN A 38 -27.62 24.09 3.86
CA GLN A 38 -28.59 23.01 3.67
C GLN A 38 -28.75 22.65 2.19
N GLY A 39 -28.94 21.37 1.86
CA GLY A 39 -29.59 20.95 0.62
C GLY A 39 -28.90 19.82 -0.16
N LEU A 40 -29.75 18.94 -0.73
CA LEU A 40 -29.42 17.84 -1.64
C LEU A 40 -28.65 16.65 -1.02
N SER A 41 -29.43 15.68 -0.54
CA SER A 41 -28.94 14.35 -0.15
C SER A 41 -28.42 13.59 -1.36
N ILE A 42 -27.11 13.66 -1.58
CA ILE A 42 -26.38 12.60 -2.26
C ILE A 42 -25.89 11.67 -1.15
N SER A 43 -26.27 10.39 -1.24
CA SER A 43 -25.78 9.32 -0.37
C SER A 43 -24.30 9.05 -0.62
N ALA A 44 -23.45 9.98 -0.17
CA ALA A 44 -22.01 10.00 -0.37
C ALA A 44 -21.35 8.94 0.51
N LEU A 45 -21.38 7.72 -0.03
CA LEU A 45 -20.57 6.55 0.28
C LEU A 45 -19.46 6.83 1.30
N THR A 46 -19.65 6.31 2.51
CA THR A 46 -18.73 6.40 3.64
C THR A 46 -17.30 6.10 3.20
N ARG A 47 -16.50 7.16 3.03
CA ARG A 47 -15.05 7.09 2.94
C ARG A 47 -14.45 6.79 4.32
N LYS A 48 -14.72 5.59 4.82
CA LYS A 48 -13.89 4.98 5.86
C LYS A 48 -12.47 4.91 5.29
N GLY A 49 -11.54 5.67 5.85
CA GLY A 49 -10.11 5.33 5.71
C GLY A 49 -9.84 4.04 6.49
N PRO A 50 -8.87 3.21 6.08
CA PRO A 50 -8.46 2.07 6.90
C PRO A 50 -7.72 2.56 8.14
N GLU A 51 -8.42 2.54 9.28
CA GLU A 51 -7.89 2.89 10.61
C GLU A 51 -7.16 1.69 11.24
N THR A 52 -6.03 1.23 10.69
CA THR A 52 -5.27 0.12 11.30
C THR A 52 -4.37 0.62 12.43
N LYS A 53 -4.84 0.45 13.68
CA LYS A 53 -4.14 0.85 14.91
C LYS A 53 -3.12 -0.16 15.45
N ASP A 54 -2.80 -1.20 14.66
CA ASP A 54 -1.87 -2.26 15.04
C ASP A 54 -0.87 -2.47 13.90
N GLY A 55 0.42 -2.22 14.18
CA GLY A 55 1.45 -1.82 13.20
C GLY A 55 1.97 -2.90 12.23
N LYS A 56 1.15 -3.86 11.82
CA LYS A 56 1.46 -4.92 10.83
C LYS A 56 0.30 -5.24 9.87
N GLU A 57 -0.80 -4.50 9.93
CA GLU A 57 -1.95 -4.68 9.03
C GLU A 57 -2.15 -3.46 8.12
N PHE A 58 -2.39 -3.72 6.83
CA PHE A 58 -2.67 -2.71 5.81
C PHE A 58 -3.85 -3.12 4.93
N THR A 59 -4.42 -2.15 4.23
CA THR A 59 -5.61 -2.37 3.39
C THR A 59 -5.30 -2.08 1.93
N VAL A 60 -5.63 -3.04 1.07
CA VAL A 60 -5.47 -2.98 -0.38
C VAL A 60 -6.85 -2.82 -1.00
N ARG A 61 -7.02 -1.84 -1.88
CA ARG A 61 -8.30 -1.53 -2.52
C ARG A 61 -8.20 -1.72 -4.02
N LEU A 62 -8.91 -2.70 -4.55
CA LEU A 62 -8.90 -3.07 -5.96
C LEU A 62 -10.26 -2.76 -6.56
N LYS A 63 -10.23 -2.32 -7.81
CA LYS A 63 -11.43 -2.15 -8.65
C LYS A 63 -11.22 -2.87 -9.97
N LYS A 64 -12.04 -3.88 -10.23
CA LYS A 64 -12.11 -4.53 -11.53
C LYS A 64 -12.72 -3.58 -12.55
N THR A 65 -12.24 -3.69 -13.78
CA THR A 65 -12.80 -3.01 -14.94
C THR A 65 -13.03 -4.03 -16.06
N LEU A 66 -13.76 -3.64 -17.10
CA LEU A 66 -13.96 -4.49 -18.28
C LEU A 66 -12.63 -4.88 -18.97
N GLU A 67 -11.60 -4.06 -18.82
CA GLU A 67 -10.25 -4.26 -19.37
C GLU A 67 -9.36 -5.12 -18.46
N GLN A 68 -9.55 -5.03 -17.14
CA GLN A 68 -8.77 -5.76 -16.14
C GLN A 68 -9.68 -6.33 -15.05
N THR A 69 -10.14 -7.57 -15.26
CA THR A 69 -10.92 -8.35 -14.28
C THR A 69 -10.07 -9.28 -13.42
N ARG A 70 -8.79 -9.48 -13.77
CA ARG A 70 -7.89 -10.42 -13.10
C ARG A 70 -7.17 -9.75 -11.95
N LEU A 71 -7.30 -10.33 -10.75
CA LEU A 71 -6.53 -9.90 -9.57
C LEU A 71 -5.03 -10.13 -9.79
N GLY A 72 -4.64 -11.25 -10.42
CA GLY A 72 -3.23 -11.59 -10.62
C GLY A 72 -2.58 -12.04 -9.32
N ILE A 73 -3.19 -12.99 -8.63
CA ILE A 73 -2.66 -13.55 -7.39
C ILE A 73 -3.04 -15.03 -7.27
N ASP A 74 -2.09 -15.83 -6.81
CA ASP A 74 -2.29 -17.22 -6.43
C ASP A 74 -2.25 -17.34 -4.91
N VAL A 75 -3.14 -18.16 -4.35
CA VAL A 75 -3.42 -18.19 -2.92
C VAL A 75 -3.49 -19.62 -2.37
N ASP A 76 -2.76 -19.84 -1.29
CA ASP A 76 -2.84 -21.06 -0.50
C ASP A 76 -3.89 -20.93 0.61
N LEU A 77 -4.65 -22.01 0.81
CA LEU A 77 -5.70 -22.15 1.83
C LEU A 77 -5.41 -23.30 2.82
N THR A 78 -4.25 -23.96 2.73
CA THR A 78 -4.00 -25.25 3.40
C THR A 78 -3.73 -25.12 4.91
N ASP A 79 -3.25 -23.96 5.36
CA ASP A 79 -2.99 -23.67 6.79
C ASP A 79 -4.29 -23.53 7.62
N GLY A 80 -5.46 -23.38 7.00
CA GLY A 80 -6.77 -23.26 7.68
C GLY A 80 -6.99 -21.97 8.49
N LEU A 81 -5.95 -21.17 8.71
CA LEU A 81 -5.96 -19.91 9.47
C LEU A 81 -6.02 -18.65 8.59
N GLY A 82 -6.45 -18.78 7.33
CA GLY A 82 -6.63 -17.65 6.40
C GLY A 82 -6.16 -17.93 4.98
N VAL A 83 -6.12 -16.88 4.16
CA VAL A 83 -5.71 -16.93 2.75
C VAL A 83 -4.28 -16.40 2.63
N VAL A 84 -3.31 -17.27 2.30
CA VAL A 84 -1.90 -16.89 2.18
C VAL A 84 -1.56 -16.61 0.72
N VAL A 85 -0.83 -15.54 0.45
CA VAL A 85 -0.35 -15.25 -0.91
C VAL A 85 0.80 -16.20 -1.25
N GLU A 86 0.60 -17.09 -2.23
CA GLU A 86 1.68 -17.93 -2.75
C GLU A 86 2.49 -17.17 -3.81
N GLN A 87 1.81 -16.50 -4.74
CA GLN A 87 2.46 -15.84 -5.87
C GLN A 87 1.67 -14.62 -6.35
N VAL A 88 2.38 -13.55 -6.69
CA VAL A 88 1.79 -12.37 -7.37
C VAL A 88 2.07 -12.48 -8.86
N ASN A 89 0.99 -12.44 -9.63
CA ASN A 89 0.93 -12.62 -11.08
C ASN A 89 0.53 -11.29 -11.76
N PRO A 90 0.62 -11.20 -13.11
CA PRO A 90 0.09 -10.05 -13.84
C PRO A 90 -1.42 -9.84 -13.60
N GLY A 91 -1.79 -8.65 -13.12
CA GLY A 91 -3.17 -8.26 -12.80
C GLY A 91 -3.21 -7.09 -11.81
N LEU A 92 -4.42 -6.77 -11.31
CA LEU A 92 -4.69 -5.61 -10.43
C LEU A 92 -3.77 -5.50 -9.21
N ILE A 93 -3.35 -6.64 -8.62
CA ILE A 93 -2.44 -6.66 -7.48
C ILE A 93 -1.05 -6.15 -7.88
N ARG A 94 -0.58 -6.48 -9.08
CA ARG A 94 0.72 -6.02 -9.59
C ARG A 94 0.68 -4.53 -9.96
N ASP A 95 -0.45 -4.03 -10.46
CA ASP A 95 -0.65 -2.60 -10.72
C ASP A 95 -0.74 -1.82 -9.39
N TRP A 96 -1.46 -2.33 -8.39
CA TRP A 96 -1.46 -1.81 -7.03
C TRP A 96 -0.05 -1.73 -6.43
N ASN A 97 0.74 -2.80 -6.55
CA ASN A 97 2.11 -2.85 -6.03
C ASN A 97 3.04 -1.80 -6.66
N GLN A 98 2.83 -1.45 -7.93
CA GLN A 98 3.60 -0.40 -8.61
C GLN A 98 3.19 1.00 -8.14
N ALA A 99 1.89 1.21 -7.86
CA ALA A 99 1.37 2.47 -7.33
C ALA A 99 1.69 2.67 -5.83
N HIS A 100 1.78 1.58 -5.06
CA HIS A 100 1.94 1.58 -3.61
C HIS A 100 3.16 0.77 -3.17
N PRO A 101 4.40 1.25 -3.40
CA PRO A 101 5.63 0.54 -3.06
C PRO A 101 5.79 0.24 -1.56
N GLU A 102 5.14 1.01 -0.69
CA GLU A 102 5.11 0.80 0.76
C GLU A 102 4.04 -0.22 1.23
N LEU A 103 2.96 -0.42 0.45
CA LEU A 103 1.85 -1.34 0.72
C LEU A 103 1.77 -2.47 -0.32
N THR A 104 2.93 -2.90 -0.82
CA THR A 104 3.03 -3.99 -1.80
C THR A 104 2.52 -5.29 -1.20
N LEU A 105 1.66 -6.01 -1.91
CA LEU A 105 1.35 -7.42 -1.63
C LEU A 105 2.44 -8.32 -2.20
N GLN A 106 2.93 -9.27 -1.40
CA GLN A 106 3.98 -10.22 -1.79
C GLN A 106 3.72 -11.62 -1.24
N ARG A 107 4.50 -12.60 -1.71
CA ARG A 107 4.44 -13.98 -1.21
C ARG A 107 4.64 -14.02 0.31
N GLY A 108 3.79 -14.77 1.00
CA GLY A 108 3.81 -14.95 2.46
C GLY A 108 2.97 -13.93 3.23
N ASP A 109 2.51 -12.85 2.59
CA ASP A 109 1.46 -12.01 3.19
C ASP A 109 0.18 -12.83 3.38
N ARG A 110 -0.62 -12.48 4.39
CA ARG A 110 -1.88 -13.17 4.68
C ARG A 110 -3.06 -12.21 4.60
N ILE A 111 -3.98 -12.50 3.69
CA ILE A 111 -5.26 -11.81 3.56
C ILE A 111 -6.16 -12.32 4.70
N MET A 112 -6.48 -11.41 5.62
CA MET A 112 -7.34 -11.66 6.78
C MET A 112 -8.83 -11.53 6.43
N LYS A 113 -9.17 -10.55 5.58
CA LYS A 113 -10.55 -10.19 5.24
C LYS A 113 -10.63 -9.65 3.81
N VAL A 114 -11.75 -9.85 3.14
CA VAL A 114 -12.13 -9.14 1.91
C VAL A 114 -13.54 -8.58 2.08
N ASN A 115 -13.74 -7.28 1.88
CA ASN A 115 -15.01 -6.58 2.13
C ASN A 115 -15.60 -6.87 3.54
N GLY A 116 -14.71 -7.02 4.53
CA GLY A 116 -15.06 -7.37 5.92
C GLY A 116 -15.25 -8.87 6.21
N ILE A 117 -15.25 -9.73 5.19
CA ILE A 117 -15.52 -11.17 5.30
C ILE A 117 -14.20 -11.94 5.43
N SER A 118 -14.07 -12.77 6.47
CA SER A 118 -12.86 -13.51 6.84
C SER A 118 -12.87 -15.01 6.50
N ASN A 119 -13.99 -15.53 6.00
CA ASN A 119 -14.12 -16.93 5.63
C ASN A 119 -13.43 -17.18 4.26
N ALA A 120 -12.48 -18.11 4.21
CA ALA A 120 -11.71 -18.39 2.98
C ALA A 120 -12.60 -18.74 1.77
N THR A 121 -13.63 -19.57 1.95
CA THR A 121 -14.55 -19.95 0.88
C THR A 121 -15.31 -18.74 0.36
N GLU A 122 -15.89 -17.94 1.26
CA GLU A 122 -16.63 -16.73 0.90
C GLU A 122 -15.73 -15.67 0.25
N ILE A 123 -14.50 -15.49 0.75
CA ILE A 123 -13.48 -14.62 0.15
C ILE A 123 -13.27 -14.99 -1.33
N THR A 124 -13.12 -16.28 -1.66
CA THR A 124 -12.94 -16.68 -3.07
C THR A 124 -14.17 -16.41 -3.93
N GLU A 125 -15.38 -16.44 -3.37
CA GLU A 125 -16.63 -16.15 -4.08
C GLU A 125 -16.85 -14.64 -4.29
N ILE A 126 -16.55 -13.83 -3.28
CA ILE A 126 -16.55 -12.36 -3.32
C ILE A 126 -15.55 -11.87 -4.36
N CYS A 127 -14.32 -12.39 -4.32
CA CYS A 127 -13.27 -12.10 -5.29
C CYS A 127 -13.64 -12.46 -6.75
N LYS A 128 -14.69 -13.26 -6.98
CA LYS A 128 -15.28 -13.47 -8.31
C LYS A 128 -16.43 -12.50 -8.59
N LYS A 129 -17.39 -12.37 -7.67
CA LYS A 129 -18.68 -11.68 -7.85
C LYS A 129 -18.61 -10.16 -7.76
N GLU A 130 -17.79 -9.61 -6.87
CA GLU A 130 -17.70 -8.17 -6.64
C GLU A 130 -16.58 -7.53 -7.45
N ASP A 131 -16.83 -6.35 -8.02
CA ASP A 131 -15.83 -5.58 -8.75
C ASP A 131 -14.97 -4.71 -7.84
N GLU A 132 -15.49 -4.27 -6.71
CA GLU A 132 -14.78 -3.46 -5.71
C GLU A 132 -14.42 -4.34 -4.51
N LEU A 133 -13.11 -4.47 -4.24
CA LEU A 133 -12.58 -5.39 -3.23
C LEU A 133 -11.65 -4.65 -2.28
N GLU A 134 -12.00 -4.63 -1.00
CA GLU A 134 -11.17 -4.15 0.10
C GLU A 134 -10.53 -5.34 0.84
N LEU A 135 -9.26 -5.61 0.58
CA LEU A 135 -8.51 -6.68 1.20
C LEU A 135 -7.77 -6.14 2.43
N THR A 136 -8.02 -6.72 3.61
CA THR A 136 -7.20 -6.49 4.80
C THR A 136 -6.07 -7.53 4.83
N VAL A 137 -4.83 -7.06 4.85
CA VAL A 137 -3.61 -7.86 4.73
C VAL A 137 -2.80 -7.71 6.00
N SER A 138 -2.28 -8.82 6.51
CA SER A 138 -1.33 -8.85 7.63
C SER A 138 0.03 -9.35 7.15
N ARG A 139 1.10 -8.68 7.60
CA ARG A 139 2.50 -9.08 7.36
C ARG A 139 3.20 -9.31 8.70
N LYS A 140 3.54 -10.56 9.00
CA LYS A 140 4.26 -10.93 10.23
C LYS A 140 5.75 -10.64 10.14
#